data_AF-A0A846XDR3-F1
#
_entry.id   AF-A0A846XDR3-F1
#
_cell.length_a   1.000
_cell.length_b   1.000
_cell.length_c   1.000
_cell.angle_alpha   90.00
_cell.angle_beta   90.00
_cell.angle_gamma   90.00
#
_symmetry.space_group_name_H-M   'P 1'
#
loop_
_entity.id
_entity.type
_entity.pdbx_description
1 polymer ?
#
loop_
_entity_poly.entity_id
_entity_poly.type
_entity_poly.pdbx_seq_one_letter_code
_entity_poly.pdbx_strand_id
1 'polypeptide(L)'
;MQPNTIAALGSAVGDGELWIDEVLVAEGAPERCALRYEQLADQVDAQIETLGGARSMPGFGGFDSGAALRGGFEGKAGDAIVALRDYASAARQLAHTFRSAAAAYQHTDSEVAAAIGATQAGVPGA
;
A
#
# COMPACT_ATOMS: atom_id res chain seq x y z
N MET A 1 3.02 -28.58 -18.13
CA MET A 1 3.31 -27.76 -16.93
C MET A 1 3.04 -26.32 -17.30
N GLN A 2 1.99 -25.70 -16.74
CA GLN A 2 1.83 -24.25 -16.88
C GLN A 2 2.97 -23.57 -16.09
N PRO A 3 3.68 -22.59 -16.67
CA PRO A 3 4.69 -21.86 -15.94
C PRO A 3 4.02 -21.17 -14.74
N ASN A 4 4.65 -21.30 -13.58
CA ASN A 4 4.17 -20.78 -12.32
C ASN A 4 4.02 -19.25 -12.46
N THR A 5 2.83 -18.71 -12.24
CA THR A 5 2.45 -17.32 -12.60
C THR A 5 3.37 -16.28 -11.94
N ILE A 6 3.88 -16.57 -10.75
CA ILE A 6 4.84 -15.72 -10.02
C ILE A 6 6.23 -15.71 -10.69
N ALA A 7 6.69 -16.84 -11.22
CA ALA A 7 7.96 -16.90 -11.94
C ALA A 7 7.89 -16.17 -13.29
N ALA A 8 6.73 -16.25 -13.96
CA ALA A 8 6.47 -15.49 -15.18
C ALA A 8 6.45 -13.97 -14.93
N LEU A 9 5.83 -13.54 -13.81
CA LEU A 9 5.88 -12.15 -13.36
C LEU A 9 7.30 -11.70 -13.01
N GLY A 10 8.07 -12.56 -12.34
CA GLY A 10 9.48 -12.28 -12.01
C GLY A 10 10.35 -12.08 -13.24
N SER A 11 10.18 -12.90 -14.29
CA SER A 11 10.89 -12.73 -15.57
C SER A 11 10.48 -11.42 -16.24
N ALA A 12 9.18 -11.13 -16.34
CA ALA A 12 8.69 -9.90 -16.97
C ALA A 12 9.19 -8.61 -16.28
N VAL A 13 9.42 -8.65 -14.96
CA VAL A 13 10.09 -7.55 -14.24
C VAL A 13 11.56 -7.44 -14.64
N GLY A 14 12.30 -8.56 -14.67
CA GLY A 14 13.72 -8.58 -15.05
C GLY A 14 13.98 -8.19 -16.50
N ASP A 15 13.04 -8.51 -17.40
CA ASP A 15 13.11 -8.23 -18.82
C ASP A 15 12.63 -6.80 -19.18
N GLY A 16 12.11 -6.05 -18.19
CA GLY A 16 11.56 -4.71 -18.42
C GLY A 16 10.25 -4.72 -19.22
N GLU A 17 9.48 -5.80 -19.13
CA GLU A 17 8.21 -5.98 -19.85
C GLU A 17 6.98 -5.85 -18.94
N LEU A 18 7.17 -5.72 -17.62
CA LEU A 18 6.04 -5.53 -16.72
C LEU A 18 5.66 -4.05 -16.62
N TRP A 19 4.42 -3.76 -17.01
CA TRP A 19 3.80 -2.44 -16.94
C TRP A 19 2.64 -2.47 -15.94
N ILE A 20 2.59 -1.48 -15.04
CA ILE A 20 1.44 -1.23 -14.17
C ILE A 20 1.00 0.21 -14.40
N ASP A 21 -0.27 0.39 -14.78
CA ASP A 21 -0.87 1.69 -15.09
C ASP A 21 0.00 2.50 -16.08
N GLU A 22 0.28 1.90 -17.24
CA GLU A 22 1.06 2.50 -18.36
C GLU A 22 2.51 2.88 -18.02
N VAL A 23 3.10 2.29 -16.97
CA VAL A 23 4.51 2.56 -16.62
C VAL A 23 5.27 1.30 -16.27
N LEU A 24 6.49 1.24 -16.81
CA LEU A 24 7.49 0.22 -16.58
C LEU A 24 7.79 0.07 -15.08
N VAL A 25 7.66 -1.15 -14.56
CA VAL A 25 7.86 -1.48 -13.14
C VAL A 25 9.29 -1.19 -12.64
N ALA A 26 10.27 -1.07 -13.56
CA ALA A 26 11.67 -0.81 -13.24
C ALA A 26 11.97 0.65 -12.78
N GLU A 27 11.20 1.67 -13.20
CA GLU A 27 11.48 3.07 -12.83
C GLU A 27 10.29 3.77 -12.17
N GLY A 28 10.46 4.18 -10.91
CA GLY A 28 9.50 5.01 -10.17
C GLY A 28 8.16 4.35 -9.82
N ALA A 29 7.90 3.11 -10.26
CA ALA A 29 6.68 2.37 -9.92
C ALA A 29 6.51 2.16 -8.39
N PRO A 30 7.55 1.78 -7.62
CA PRO A 30 7.40 1.62 -6.17
C PRO A 30 7.00 2.91 -5.45
N GLU A 31 7.54 4.07 -5.87
CA GLU A 31 7.19 5.35 -5.26
C GLU A 31 5.76 5.76 -5.62
N ARG A 32 5.32 5.57 -6.87
CA ARG A 32 3.93 5.86 -7.25
C ARG A 32 2.93 4.94 -6.54
N CYS A 33 3.26 3.66 -6.36
CA CYS A 33 2.46 2.75 -5.53
C CYS A 33 2.40 3.25 -4.09
N ALA A 34 3.54 3.65 -3.50
CA ALA A 34 3.58 4.18 -2.14
C ALA A 34 2.72 5.44 -1.98
N LEU A 35 2.86 6.41 -2.88
CA LEU A 35 2.04 7.63 -2.90
C LEU A 35 0.54 7.33 -3.02
N ARG A 36 0.17 6.33 -3.83
CA ARG A 36 -1.23 5.93 -3.98
C ARG A 36 -1.81 5.39 -2.68
N TYR A 37 -1.06 4.59 -1.94
CA TYR A 37 -1.50 4.06 -0.65
C TYR A 37 -1.53 5.13 0.45
N GLU A 38 -0.63 6.12 0.40
CA GLU A 38 -0.70 7.28 1.29
C GLU A 38 -1.94 8.13 1.03
N GLN A 39 -2.22 8.44 -0.24
CA GLN A 39 -3.44 9.16 -0.63
C GLN A 39 -4.71 8.40 -0.20
N LEU A 40 -4.70 7.08 -0.29
CA LEU A 40 -5.80 6.24 0.17
C LEU A 40 -5.98 6.35 1.69
N ALA A 41 -4.89 6.26 2.46
CA ALA A 41 -4.95 6.41 3.91
C ALA A 41 -5.49 7.79 4.32
N ASP A 42 -5.08 8.85 3.63
CA ASP A 42 -5.56 10.21 3.91
C ASP A 42 -7.06 10.38 3.57
N GLN A 43 -7.52 9.77 2.48
CA GLN A 43 -8.95 9.74 2.14
C GLN A 43 -9.77 8.99 3.19
N VAL A 44 -9.23 7.91 3.74
CA VAL A 44 -9.88 7.13 4.81
C VAL A 44 -9.93 7.93 6.10
N ASP A 45 -8.86 8.64 6.46
CA ASP A 45 -8.85 9.52 7.64
C ASP A 45 -9.88 10.65 7.51
N ALA A 46 -10.03 11.24 6.32
CA ALA A 46 -11.08 12.23 6.06
C ALA A 46 -12.50 11.65 6.24
N GLN A 47 -12.72 10.38 5.86
CA GLN A 47 -13.98 9.69 6.10
C GLN A 47 -14.22 9.41 7.60
N ILE A 48 -13.17 9.07 8.35
CA ILE A 48 -13.25 8.88 9.80
C ILE A 48 -13.68 10.17 10.50
N GLU A 49 -13.12 11.33 10.11
CA GLU A 49 -13.52 12.62 10.67
C GLU A 49 -15.00 12.94 10.38
N THR A 50 -15.45 12.62 9.16
CA THR A 50 -16.87 12.77 8.78
C THR A 50 -17.78 11.86 9.63
N LEU A 51 -17.37 10.61 9.87
CA LEU A 51 -18.10 9.65 10.71
C LEU A 51 -18.03 9.98 12.20
N GLY A 52 -17.04 10.76 12.63
CA GLY A 52 -16.93 11.23 14.02
C GLY A 52 -18.19 11.93 14.51
N GLY A 53 -18.88 12.67 13.63
CA GLY A 53 -20.17 13.31 13.93
C GLY A 53 -21.32 12.33 14.17
N ALA A 54 -21.25 11.10 13.64
CA ALA A 54 -22.26 10.07 13.84
C ALA A 54 -22.16 9.35 15.20
N ARG A 55 -21.16 9.69 16.03
CA ARG A 55 -21.01 9.14 17.39
C ARG A 55 -22.01 9.68 18.41
N SER A 56 -22.78 10.71 18.04
CA SER A 56 -23.82 11.28 18.88
C SER A 56 -25.04 11.56 18.01
N MET A 57 -26.04 10.68 18.06
CA MET A 57 -27.23 10.80 17.22
C MET A 57 -28.46 11.20 18.03
N PRO A 58 -28.91 12.47 17.95
CA PRO A 58 -30.19 12.87 18.51
C PRO A 58 -31.36 12.36 17.64
N GLY A 59 -32.58 12.38 18.18
CA GLY A 59 -33.81 12.16 17.39
C GLY A 59 -34.47 10.79 17.53
N PHE A 60 -33.98 9.91 18.39
CA PHE A 60 -34.60 8.60 18.64
C PHE A 60 -35.80 8.61 19.61
N GLY A 61 -36.16 9.77 20.17
CA GLY A 61 -37.25 9.91 21.15
C GLY A 61 -36.86 9.50 22.57
N GLY A 62 -37.80 9.61 23.51
CA GLY A 62 -37.58 9.38 24.95
C GLY A 62 -37.98 7.99 25.47
N PHE A 63 -38.41 7.09 24.59
CA PHE A 63 -38.77 5.71 24.95
C PHE A 63 -37.52 4.83 25.05
N ASP A 64 -37.60 3.74 25.82
CA ASP A 64 -36.50 2.78 25.99
C ASP A 64 -36.04 2.18 24.64
N SER A 65 -36.97 1.96 23.72
CA SER A 65 -36.66 1.51 22.36
C SER A 65 -35.81 2.52 21.58
N GLY A 66 -36.05 3.82 21.79
CA GLY A 66 -35.24 4.89 21.21
C GLY A 66 -33.82 4.91 21.78
N ALA A 67 -33.67 4.72 23.09
CA ALA A 67 -32.36 4.61 23.72
C ALA A 67 -31.56 3.40 23.21
N ALA A 68 -32.21 2.25 23.02
CA ALA A 68 -31.59 1.04 22.49
C ALA A 68 -31.11 1.22 21.03
N LEU A 69 -31.94 1.83 20.17
CA LEU A 69 -31.56 2.12 18.79
C LEU A 69 -30.37 3.09 18.71
N ARG A 70 -30.43 4.19 19.47
CA ARG A 70 -29.33 5.15 19.56
C ARG A 70 -28.02 4.47 19.93
N GLY A 71 -28.00 3.70 21.01
CA GLY A 71 -26.81 2.97 21.45
C GLY A 71 -26.29 1.98 20.40
N GLY A 72 -27.20 1.30 19.68
CA GLY A 72 -26.82 0.39 18.60
C GLY A 72 -26.19 1.10 17.40
N PHE A 73 -26.71 2.27 16.99
CA PHE A 73 -26.12 3.06 15.91
C PHE A 73 -24.78 3.68 16.31
N GLU A 74 -24.69 4.25 17.50
CA GLU A 74 -23.45 4.83 18.04
C GLU A 74 -22.36 3.75 18.18
N GLY A 75 -22.71 2.55 18.64
CA GLY A 75 -21.81 1.40 18.68
C GLY A 75 -21.28 1.01 17.29
N LYS A 76 -22.17 0.85 16.30
CA LYS A 76 -21.77 0.54 14.92
C LYS A 76 -20.89 1.61 14.29
N ALA A 77 -21.17 2.89 14.57
CA ALA A 77 -20.32 3.99 14.13
C ALA A 77 -18.92 3.90 14.77
N GLY A 78 -18.86 3.51 16.05
CA GLY A 78 -17.61 3.19 16.75
C GLY A 78 -16.81 2.08 16.06
N ASP A 79 -17.45 0.94 15.81
CA ASP A 79 -16.81 -0.23 15.18
C ASP A 79 -16.32 0.09 13.75
N ALA A 80 -17.13 0.82 12.97
CA ALA A 80 -16.74 1.26 11.62
C ALA A 80 -15.50 2.16 11.65
N ILE A 81 -15.42 3.10 12.61
CA ILE A 81 -14.25 3.96 12.77
C ILE A 81 -13.00 3.15 13.13
N VAL A 82 -13.12 2.11 13.96
CA VAL A 82 -11.99 1.23 14.29
C VAL A 82 -11.50 0.50 13.04
N ALA A 83 -12.40 -0.12 12.29
CA ALA A 83 -12.05 -0.84 11.06
C ALA A 83 -11.39 0.08 10.01
N LEU A 84 -11.89 1.31 9.85
CA LEU A 84 -11.29 2.29 8.93
C LEU A 84 -9.89 2.71 9.37
N ARG A 85 -9.63 2.85 10.67
CA ARG A 85 -8.29 3.17 11.19
C ARG A 85 -7.30 2.05 10.92
N ASP A 86 -7.71 0.81 11.13
CA ASP A 86 -6.88 -0.36 10.83
C ASP A 86 -6.54 -0.42 9.33
N TYR A 87 -7.52 -0.09 8.48
CA TYR A 87 -7.32 -0.02 7.04
C TYR A 87 -6.34 1.10 6.62
N ALA A 88 -6.48 2.31 7.16
CA ALA A 88 -5.54 3.41 6.90
C ALA A 88 -4.11 3.07 7.35
N SER A 89 -3.98 2.41 8.52
CA SER A 89 -2.69 1.91 9.02
C SER A 89 -2.07 0.88 8.07
N ALA A 90 -2.84 -0.10 7.61
CA ALA A 90 -2.37 -1.11 6.67
C ALA A 90 -1.93 -0.50 5.32
N ALA A 91 -2.67 0.48 4.81
CA ALA A 91 -2.28 1.21 3.59
C ALA A 91 -0.92 1.92 3.76
N ARG A 92 -0.70 2.60 4.89
CA ARG A 92 0.61 3.24 5.19
C ARG A 92 1.75 2.22 5.30
N GLN A 93 1.49 1.06 5.91
CA GLN A 93 2.48 -0.02 5.98
C GLN A 93 2.85 -0.57 4.59
N LEU A 94 1.87 -0.69 3.68
CA LEU A 94 2.14 -1.08 2.30
C LEU A 94 2.99 -0.03 1.59
N ALA A 95 2.69 1.26 1.73
CA ALA A 95 3.50 2.33 1.17
C ALA A 95 4.96 2.25 1.63
N HIS A 96 5.18 2.05 2.93
CA HIS A 96 6.53 1.86 3.49
C HIS A 96 7.23 0.61 2.92
N THR A 97 6.49 -0.49 2.73
CA THR A 97 7.01 -1.74 2.16
C THR A 97 7.49 -1.52 0.73
N PHE A 98 6.73 -0.81 -0.11
CA PHE A 98 7.13 -0.52 -1.48
C PHE A 98 8.44 0.28 -1.55
N ARG A 99 8.58 1.32 -0.71
CA ARG A 99 9.83 2.11 -0.66
C ARG A 99 11.01 1.30 -0.16
N SER A 100 10.80 0.45 0.85
CA SER A 100 11.84 -0.42 1.39
C SER A 100 12.30 -1.46 0.36
N ALA A 101 11.37 -2.05 -0.38
CA ALA A 101 11.68 -2.97 -1.47
C ALA A 101 12.48 -2.25 -2.58
N ALA A 102 12.07 -1.04 -2.98
CA ALA A 102 12.78 -0.26 -3.98
C ALA A 102 14.24 0.04 -3.58
N ALA A 103 14.46 0.43 -2.32
CA ALA A 103 15.80 0.69 -1.80
C ALA A 103 16.67 -0.58 -1.80
N ALA A 104 16.11 -1.73 -1.42
CA ALA A 104 16.81 -3.01 -1.44
C ALA A 104 17.20 -3.44 -2.88
N TYR A 105 16.30 -3.23 -3.85
CA TYR A 105 16.58 -3.49 -5.26
C TYR A 105 17.70 -2.60 -5.80
N GLN A 106 17.63 -1.28 -5.58
CA GLN A 106 18.65 -0.34 -6.04
C GLN A 106 20.02 -0.63 -5.42
N HIS A 107 20.04 -0.99 -4.13
CA HIS A 107 21.28 -1.38 -3.46
C HIS A 107 21.90 -2.63 -4.12
N THR A 108 21.10 -3.69 -4.30
CA THR A 108 21.55 -4.94 -4.92
C THR A 108 22.05 -4.71 -6.35
N ASP A 109 21.31 -3.94 -7.15
CA ASP A 109 21.70 -3.61 -8.53
C ASP A 109 23.03 -2.85 -8.57
N SER A 110 23.23 -1.88 -7.66
CA SER A 110 24.49 -1.14 -7.56
C SER A 110 25.68 -2.03 -7.17
N GLU A 111 25.49 -2.98 -6.26
CA GLU A 111 26.53 -3.93 -5.84
C GLU A 111 26.91 -4.88 -6.98
N VAL A 112 25.90 -5.40 -7.70
CA VAL A 112 26.11 -6.28 -8.85
C VAL A 112 26.81 -5.54 -9.98
N ALA A 113 26.38 -4.32 -10.31
CA ALA A 113 27.02 -3.48 -11.33
C ALA A 113 28.49 -3.20 -10.98
N ALA A 114 28.80 -2.91 -9.71
CA ALA A 114 30.17 -2.71 -9.24
C ALA A 114 31.02 -3.98 -9.37
N ALA A 115 30.48 -5.14 -9.00
CA ALA A 115 31.17 -6.43 -9.14
C ALA A 115 31.47 -6.76 -10.62
N ILE A 116 30.49 -6.56 -11.51
CA ILE A 116 30.68 -6.75 -12.95
C ILE A 116 31.74 -5.79 -13.49
N GLY A 117 31.69 -4.51 -13.15
CA GLY A 117 32.70 -3.53 -13.55
C GLY A 117 34.12 -3.90 -13.09
N ALA A 118 34.25 -4.41 -11.86
CA ALA A 118 35.54 -4.91 -11.34
C ALA A 118 36.06 -6.11 -12.13
N THR A 119 35.19 -7.04 -12.55
CA THR A 119 35.61 -8.18 -13.39
C THR A 119 36.03 -7.76 -14.80
N GLN A 120 35.38 -6.78 -15.42
CA GLN A 120 35.77 -6.27 -16.74
C GLN A 120 37.12 -5.53 -16.70
N ALA A 121 37.41 -4.82 -15.61
CA ALA A 121 38.71 -4.19 -15.40
C ALA A 121 39.86 -5.21 -15.16
N GLY A 122 39.51 -6.45 -14.78
CA GLY A 122 40.44 -7.54 -14.51
C GLY A 122 40.73 -8.47 -15.70
N VAL A 123 40.15 -8.23 -16.88
CA VAL A 123 40.47 -8.96 -18.11
C VAL A 123 41.36 -8.09 -19.01
N PRO A 124 42.70 -8.13 -18.87
CA PRO A 124 43.60 -7.62 -19.90
C PRO A 124 43.40 -8.46 -21.17
N GLY A 125 43.28 -7.78 -22.30
CA GLY A 125 42.90 -8.36 -23.59
C GLY A 125 43.63 -9.65 -23.96
N ALA A 126 42.85 -10.59 -24.50
CA ALA A 126 43.32 -11.67 -25.36
C ALA A 126 43.38 -11.18 -26.82
#